data_AF-A0A960EU35-F1
#
_entry.id   AF-A0A960EU35-F1
#
_cell.length_a   1.000
_cell.length_b   1.000
_cell.length_c   1.000
_cell.angle_alpha   90.00
_cell.angle_beta   90.00
_cell.angle_gamma   90.00
#
_symmetry.space_group_name_H-M   'P 1'
#
loop_
_entity.id
_entity.type
_entity.pdbx_description
1 polymer ?
#
loop_
_entity_poly.entity_id
_entity_poly.type
_entity_poly.pdbx_seq_one_letter_code
_entity_poly.pdbx_strand_id
1 'polypeptide(L)'
;GGKGVFAKEVQLAILDGRADLAVHSAKDLTAVTVDGLSLASVPERGDPRDALVGARLEDLPEGAIVGTGSARRRVQLAAMRPDLDIRGIRGNIATRLSLLDSMDAVVVAHAALERLELVDRAAQVFDVDEMVPQVAQGALAIECRADDSATAEILAAVEHAPSRLRVDAERAFLARLGGSCDLPAGAHAEFTAEGTVRLLGTLAPDAAGPVVRRSVESAAVPSRLVAAAENLADDLLAATRDASGPTREAAGR
;
A
#
# COMPACT_ATOMS: atom_id res chain seq x y z
N GLY A 1 -10.02 10.77 8.81
CA GLY A 1 -8.93 10.54 9.78
C GLY A 1 -7.69 10.45 8.95
N GLY A 2 -6.88 11.51 8.96
CA GLY A 2 -5.70 11.59 8.09
C GLY A 2 -4.73 10.44 8.41
N LYS A 3 -4.20 9.80 7.37
CA LYS A 3 -3.04 8.91 7.53
C LYS A 3 -1.86 9.73 8.05
N GLY A 4 -1.04 9.13 8.91
CA GLY A 4 0.04 9.81 9.64
C GLY A 4 -0.31 10.20 11.09
N VAL A 5 -1.58 10.23 11.49
CA VAL A 5 -1.95 10.54 12.88
C VAL A 5 -1.36 9.50 13.86
N PHE A 6 -1.40 8.21 13.50
CA PHE A 6 -0.83 7.15 14.34
C PHE A 6 0.70 7.10 14.32
N ALA A 7 1.33 7.45 13.18
CA ALA A 7 2.78 7.47 13.08
C ALA A 7 3.37 8.67 13.84
N LYS A 8 2.71 9.83 13.79
CA LYS A 8 3.22 11.08 14.36
C LYS A 8 3.50 11.01 15.86
N GLU A 9 2.58 10.46 16.65
CA GLU A 9 2.77 10.37 18.12
C GLU A 9 3.94 9.45 18.50
N VAL A 10 4.10 8.38 17.72
CA VAL A 10 5.19 7.40 17.88
C VAL A 10 6.52 8.01 17.44
N GLN A 11 6.55 8.72 16.32
CA GLN A 11 7.72 9.44 15.81
C GLN A 11 8.17 10.54 16.78
N LEU A 12 7.23 11.28 17.36
CA LEU A 12 7.54 12.25 18.42
C LEU A 12 8.16 11.58 19.64
N ALA A 13 7.76 10.36 20.01
CA ALA A 13 8.39 9.65 21.12
C ALA A 13 9.88 9.36 20.89
N ILE A 14 10.28 9.07 19.66
CA ILE A 14 11.71 8.89 19.31
C ILE A 14 12.45 10.23 19.36
N LEU A 15 11.88 11.28 18.75
CA LEU A 15 12.48 12.61 18.68
C LEU A 15 12.64 13.25 20.06
N ASP A 16 11.68 13.02 20.96
CA ASP A 16 11.71 13.50 22.35
C ASP A 16 12.62 12.66 23.26
N GLY A 17 13.24 11.60 22.75
CA GLY A 17 14.06 10.67 23.55
C GLY A 17 13.26 9.82 24.55
N ARG A 18 11.94 9.69 24.37
CA ARG A 18 11.06 8.82 25.17
C ARG A 18 11.08 7.37 24.70
N ALA A 19 11.62 7.13 23.51
CA ALA A 19 11.86 5.83 22.91
C ALA A 19 13.13 5.88 22.05
N ASP A 20 13.73 4.72 21.81
CA ASP A 20 14.94 4.60 20.97
C ASP A 20 14.59 4.26 19.51
N LEU A 21 13.48 3.53 19.32
CA LEU A 21 12.99 3.11 18.00
C LEU A 21 11.47 3.05 17.97
N ALA A 22 10.92 2.95 16.76
CA ALA A 22 9.53 2.59 16.53
C ALA A 22 9.39 1.58 15.41
N VAL A 23 8.38 0.72 15.53
CA VAL A 23 8.01 -0.27 14.52
C VAL A 23 6.66 0.12 13.93
N HIS A 24 6.63 0.25 12.61
CA HIS A 24 5.44 0.62 11.85
C HIS A 24 5.08 -0.47 10.85
N SER A 25 3.81 -0.55 10.49
CA SER A 25 3.48 -1.08 9.15
C SER A 25 3.97 -0.06 8.12
N ALA A 26 4.85 -0.48 7.20
CA ALA A 26 5.51 0.45 6.27
C ALA A 26 4.52 1.24 5.40
N LYS A 27 3.36 0.66 5.08
CA LYS A 27 2.27 1.30 4.33
C LYS A 27 1.59 2.47 5.05
N ASP A 28 1.80 2.63 6.36
CA ASP A 28 1.22 3.70 7.18
C ASP A 28 2.17 4.90 7.32
N LEU A 29 3.42 4.76 6.86
CA LEU A 29 4.39 5.84 6.77
C LEU A 29 4.20 6.66 5.50
N THR A 30 4.57 7.94 5.57
CA THR A 30 4.73 8.80 4.40
C THR A 30 5.89 8.33 3.54
N ALA A 31 5.86 8.67 2.24
CA ALA A 31 6.92 8.30 1.31
C ALA A 31 8.26 8.98 1.66
N VAL A 32 8.21 10.17 2.25
CA VAL A 32 9.38 10.89 2.77
C VAL A 32 9.48 10.62 4.27
N THR A 33 10.67 10.26 4.74
CA THR A 33 10.97 10.08 6.16
C THR A 33 11.01 11.44 6.86
N VAL A 34 10.55 11.49 8.11
CA VAL A 34 10.51 12.74 8.89
C VAL A 34 11.93 13.17 9.26
N ASP A 35 12.19 14.48 9.18
CA ASP A 35 13.48 15.06 9.57
C ASP A 35 13.87 14.67 11.01
N GLY A 36 15.14 14.31 11.20
CA GLY A 36 15.66 13.82 12.48
C GLY A 36 15.43 12.32 12.72
N LEU A 37 14.64 11.65 11.89
CA LEU A 37 14.47 10.20 11.89
C LEU A 37 15.16 9.56 10.69
N SER A 38 15.51 8.28 10.83
CA SER A 38 15.96 7.43 9.74
C SER A 38 15.07 6.19 9.65
N LEU A 39 14.77 5.73 8.43
CA LEU A 39 14.26 4.38 8.23
C LEU A 39 15.43 3.41 8.38
N ALA A 40 15.66 2.99 9.61
CA ALA A 40 16.85 2.26 10.03
C ALA A 40 16.87 0.81 9.53
N SER A 41 15.71 0.15 9.46
CA SER A 41 15.63 -1.25 9.02
C SER A 41 14.28 -1.62 8.42
N VAL A 42 14.31 -2.49 7.41
CA VAL A 42 13.13 -3.12 6.81
C VAL A 42 13.26 -4.65 6.92
N PRO A 43 12.59 -5.27 7.90
CA PRO A 43 12.60 -6.72 8.04
C PRO A 43 12.01 -7.47 6.85
N GLU A 44 12.13 -8.80 6.89
CA GLU A 44 11.51 -9.66 5.89
C GLU A 44 10.01 -9.34 5.73
N ARG A 45 9.59 -9.21 4.48
CA ARG A 45 8.26 -8.72 4.11
C ARG A 45 7.30 -9.91 4.09
N GLY A 46 6.21 -9.82 4.85
CA GLY A 46 5.11 -10.79 4.77
C GLY A 46 4.29 -10.61 3.49
N ASP A 47 3.22 -11.39 3.34
CA ASP A 47 2.46 -11.40 2.09
C ASP A 47 1.83 -10.02 1.77
N PRO A 48 2.20 -9.40 0.62
CA PRO A 48 1.72 -8.07 0.26
C PRO A 48 0.27 -8.08 -0.25
N ARG A 49 -0.32 -9.24 -0.56
CA ARG A 49 -1.62 -9.36 -1.20
C ARG A 49 -2.77 -8.89 -0.30
N ASP A 50 -3.88 -8.57 -0.96
CA ASP A 50 -5.15 -8.31 -0.29
C ASP A 50 -5.95 -9.60 -0.17
N ALA A 51 -6.71 -9.73 0.91
CA ALA A 51 -7.57 -10.88 1.18
C ALA A 51 -9.03 -10.44 1.33
N LEU A 52 -9.93 -11.19 0.73
CA LEU A 52 -11.38 -11.09 0.89
C LEU A 52 -11.82 -12.10 1.95
N VAL A 53 -12.55 -11.62 2.95
CA VAL A 53 -13.13 -12.43 4.03
C VAL A 53 -14.65 -12.38 3.88
N GLY A 54 -15.32 -13.52 4.04
CA GLY A 54 -16.77 -13.67 3.89
C GLY A 54 -17.11 -14.67 2.78
N ALA A 55 -16.83 -14.29 1.53
CA ALA A 55 -16.99 -15.13 0.35
C ALA A 55 -15.89 -14.82 -0.68
N ARG A 56 -15.76 -15.66 -1.71
CA ARG A 56 -14.94 -15.34 -2.89
C ARG A 56 -15.66 -14.27 -3.72
N LEU A 57 -14.91 -13.50 -4.49
CA LEU A 57 -15.46 -12.39 -5.28
C LEU A 57 -16.53 -12.85 -6.29
N GLU A 58 -16.35 -14.05 -6.85
CA GLU A 58 -17.28 -14.67 -7.80
C GLU A 58 -18.56 -15.21 -7.16
N ASP A 59 -18.51 -15.55 -5.86
CA ASP A 59 -19.64 -16.10 -5.11
C ASP A 59 -20.55 -15.02 -4.52
N LEU A 60 -20.12 -13.75 -4.59
CA LEU A 60 -20.90 -12.62 -4.08
C LEU A 60 -22.14 -12.35 -4.95
N PRO A 61 -23.34 -12.22 -4.34
CA PRO A 61 -24.56 -11.88 -5.09
C PRO A 61 -24.41 -10.53 -5.80
N GLU A 62 -25.28 -10.29 -6.79
CA GLU A 62 -25.38 -8.98 -7.42
C GLU A 62 -25.75 -7.92 -6.37
N GLY A 63 -25.04 -6.79 -6.36
CA GLY A 63 -25.29 -5.72 -5.39
C GLY A 63 -24.74 -5.97 -3.98
N ALA A 64 -23.87 -6.98 -3.80
CA ALA A 64 -23.30 -7.33 -2.50
C ALA A 64 -22.57 -6.14 -1.82
N ILE A 65 -22.67 -6.07 -0.50
CA ILE A 65 -22.07 -5.04 0.34
C ILE A 65 -20.65 -5.48 0.73
N VAL A 66 -19.63 -4.75 0.24
CA VAL A 66 -18.22 -5.04 0.52
C VAL A 66 -17.57 -3.93 1.34
N GLY A 67 -17.07 -4.29 2.52
CA GLY A 67 -16.41 -3.35 3.43
C GLY A 67 -14.93 -3.10 3.10
N THR A 68 -14.57 -1.85 2.82
CA THR A 68 -13.16 -1.42 2.79
C THR A 68 -13.00 0.08 3.03
N GLY A 69 -12.05 0.45 3.90
CA GLY A 69 -11.65 1.84 4.12
C GLY A 69 -10.62 2.37 3.10
N SER A 70 -10.16 1.56 2.16
CA SER A 70 -9.11 1.91 1.19
C SER A 70 -9.70 2.40 -0.13
N ALA A 71 -9.34 3.62 -0.55
CA ALA A 71 -9.71 4.16 -1.87
C ALA A 71 -9.12 3.31 -3.01
N ARG A 72 -7.86 2.87 -2.88
CA ARG A 72 -7.20 1.94 -3.81
C ARG A 72 -8.00 0.65 -4.01
N ARG A 73 -8.46 0.02 -2.93
CA ARG A 73 -9.25 -1.23 -3.03
C ARG A 73 -10.61 -0.96 -3.66
N ARG A 74 -11.25 0.15 -3.29
CA ARG A 74 -12.56 0.55 -3.81
C ARG A 74 -12.56 0.65 -5.33
N VAL A 75 -11.62 1.42 -5.91
CA VAL A 75 -11.57 1.59 -7.37
C VAL A 75 -11.22 0.29 -8.10
N GLN A 76 -10.31 -0.52 -7.55
CA GLN A 76 -9.94 -1.79 -8.18
C GLN A 76 -11.08 -2.81 -8.11
N LEU A 77 -11.82 -2.90 -7.01
CA LEU A 77 -13.01 -3.75 -6.89
C LEU A 77 -14.12 -3.28 -7.82
N ALA A 78 -14.40 -1.97 -7.88
CA ALA A 78 -15.40 -1.42 -8.79
C ALA A 78 -15.07 -1.69 -10.26
N ALA A 79 -13.78 -1.74 -10.62
CA ALA A 79 -13.35 -2.13 -11.96
C ALA A 79 -13.55 -3.64 -12.26
N MET A 80 -13.49 -4.50 -11.24
CA MET A 80 -13.71 -5.95 -11.39
C MET A 80 -15.18 -6.35 -11.33
N ARG A 81 -15.95 -5.72 -10.44
CA ARG A 81 -17.37 -5.97 -10.16
C ARG A 81 -18.09 -4.63 -9.94
N PRO A 82 -18.54 -3.96 -11.02
CA PRO A 82 -19.16 -2.64 -10.95
C PRO A 82 -20.48 -2.57 -10.16
N ASP A 83 -21.10 -3.73 -9.89
CA ASP A 83 -22.37 -3.86 -9.19
C ASP A 83 -22.25 -3.79 -7.65
N LEU A 84 -21.05 -3.95 -7.09
CA LEU A 84 -20.86 -4.02 -5.63
C LEU A 84 -21.17 -2.70 -4.92
N ASP A 85 -21.87 -2.78 -3.78
CA ASP A 85 -22.01 -1.67 -2.83
C ASP A 85 -20.79 -1.61 -1.89
N ILE A 86 -19.78 -0.83 -2.28
CA ILE A 86 -18.54 -0.73 -1.50
C ILE A 86 -18.69 0.29 -0.37
N ARG A 87 -18.69 -0.16 0.89
CA ARG A 87 -18.87 0.71 2.07
C ARG A 87 -17.56 0.96 2.82
N GLY A 88 -17.38 2.20 3.26
CA GLY A 88 -16.22 2.62 4.06
C GLY A 88 -16.27 2.05 5.48
N ILE A 89 -15.22 1.34 5.90
CA ILE A 89 -15.09 0.80 7.25
C ILE A 89 -13.83 1.29 7.95
N ARG A 90 -13.84 1.28 9.29
CA ARG A 90 -12.72 1.67 10.16
C ARG A 90 -12.60 0.71 11.34
N GLY A 91 -11.54 0.88 12.12
CA GLY A 91 -11.20 0.00 13.24
C GLY A 91 -10.03 -0.92 12.92
N ASN A 92 -9.60 -1.67 13.93
CA ASN A 92 -8.58 -2.72 13.81
C ASN A 92 -9.14 -3.93 13.05
N ILE A 93 -8.34 -4.98 12.83
CA ILE A 93 -8.79 -6.17 12.10
C ILE A 93 -9.99 -6.83 12.78
N ALA A 94 -9.95 -7.04 14.10
CA ALA A 94 -11.06 -7.66 14.83
C ALA A 94 -12.39 -6.91 14.63
N THR A 95 -12.40 -5.57 14.78
CA THR A 95 -13.59 -4.74 14.56
C THR A 95 -14.07 -4.79 13.10
N ARG A 96 -13.16 -4.89 12.13
CA ARG A 96 -13.56 -5.01 10.72
C ARG A 96 -14.17 -6.37 10.42
N LEU A 97 -13.60 -7.44 10.95
CA LEU A 97 -14.10 -8.80 10.75
C LEU A 97 -15.47 -9.01 11.41
N SER A 98 -15.76 -8.32 12.53
CA SER A 98 -17.09 -8.37 13.14
C SER A 98 -18.19 -7.69 12.30
N LEU A 99 -17.84 -6.90 11.27
CA LEU A 99 -18.83 -6.28 10.38
C LEU A 99 -19.45 -7.26 9.37
N LEU A 100 -18.93 -8.49 9.27
CA LEU A 100 -19.47 -9.54 8.41
C LEU A 100 -20.90 -9.95 8.80
N ASP A 101 -21.34 -9.64 10.02
CA ASP A 101 -22.74 -9.83 10.43
C ASP A 101 -23.70 -8.86 9.68
N SER A 102 -23.16 -7.82 9.05
CA SER A 102 -23.90 -6.74 8.37
C SER A 102 -23.41 -6.44 6.95
N MET A 103 -22.45 -7.22 6.44
CA MET A 103 -21.80 -7.05 5.14
C MET A 103 -21.50 -8.43 4.56
N ASP A 104 -21.57 -8.56 3.24
CA ASP A 104 -21.32 -9.84 2.56
C ASP A 104 -19.83 -10.21 2.55
N ALA A 105 -18.95 -9.20 2.46
CA ALA A 105 -17.51 -9.42 2.57
C ALA A 105 -16.74 -8.19 3.07
N VAL A 106 -15.51 -8.42 3.52
CA VAL A 106 -14.58 -7.36 3.94
C VAL A 106 -13.20 -7.61 3.32
N VAL A 107 -12.57 -6.54 2.81
CA VAL A 107 -11.21 -6.64 2.25
C VAL A 107 -10.18 -6.14 3.26
N VAL A 108 -9.22 -7.01 3.60
CA VAL A 108 -8.10 -6.75 4.51
C VAL A 108 -6.75 -7.06 3.84
N ALA A 109 -5.64 -6.71 4.49
CA ALA A 109 -4.32 -7.12 3.99
C ALA A 109 -4.04 -8.55 4.47
N HIS A 110 -3.51 -9.42 3.61
CA HIS A 110 -3.25 -10.82 3.99
C HIS A 110 -2.23 -10.91 5.13
N ALA A 111 -1.14 -10.13 5.08
CA ALA A 111 -0.18 -10.04 6.19
C ALA A 111 -0.78 -9.66 7.56
N ALA A 112 -1.95 -9.00 7.59
CA ALA A 112 -2.61 -8.71 8.86
C ALA A 112 -3.34 -9.94 9.42
N LEU A 113 -3.83 -10.83 8.56
CA LEU A 113 -4.39 -12.12 8.95
C LEU A 113 -3.29 -13.08 9.37
N GLU A 114 -2.17 -13.15 8.63
CA GLU A 114 -1.00 -13.98 8.97
C GLU A 114 -0.50 -13.69 10.38
N ARG A 115 -0.23 -12.41 10.69
CA ARG A 115 0.28 -11.99 12.00
C ARG A 115 -0.67 -12.22 13.17
N LEU A 116 -1.95 -12.41 12.89
CA LEU A 116 -2.98 -12.68 13.88
C LEU A 116 -3.41 -14.14 13.89
N GLU A 117 -2.78 -15.01 13.09
CA GLU A 117 -3.12 -16.42 12.95
C GLU A 117 -4.58 -16.62 12.47
N LEU A 118 -5.06 -15.74 11.59
CA LEU A 118 -6.42 -15.72 11.05
C LEU A 118 -6.48 -16.00 9.54
N VAL A 119 -5.45 -16.63 8.97
CA VAL A 119 -5.38 -16.90 7.52
C VAL A 119 -6.55 -17.72 7.00
N ASP A 120 -7.07 -18.64 7.81
CA ASP A 120 -8.22 -19.50 7.48
C ASP A 120 -9.53 -18.71 7.30
N ARG A 121 -9.56 -17.44 7.72
CA ARG A 121 -10.70 -16.56 7.50
C ARG A 121 -10.74 -16.04 6.06
N ALA A 122 -9.63 -16.02 5.34
CA ALA A 122 -9.60 -15.55 3.96
C ALA A 122 -10.34 -16.53 3.04
N ALA A 123 -11.46 -16.11 2.47
CA ALA A 123 -12.17 -16.87 1.46
C ALA A 123 -11.45 -16.80 0.09
N GLN A 124 -10.77 -15.67 -0.16
CA GLN A 124 -9.93 -15.46 -1.34
C GLN A 124 -8.73 -14.58 -0.97
N VAL A 125 -7.57 -14.88 -1.55
CA VAL A 125 -6.41 -13.99 -1.58
C VAL A 125 -6.23 -13.56 -3.03
N PHE A 126 -6.25 -12.25 -3.29
CA PHE A 126 -6.12 -11.72 -4.65
C PHE A 126 -4.68 -11.80 -5.11
N ASP A 127 -4.46 -12.23 -6.34
CA ASP A 127 -3.16 -12.11 -6.97
C ASP A 127 -2.80 -10.63 -7.16
N VAL A 128 -1.49 -10.34 -7.20
CA VAL A 128 -0.99 -8.96 -7.27
C VAL A 128 -1.41 -8.24 -8.55
N ASP A 129 -1.65 -8.98 -9.64
CA ASP A 129 -2.16 -8.47 -10.90
C ASP A 129 -3.68 -8.21 -10.87
N GLU A 130 -4.44 -8.96 -10.05
CA GLU A 130 -5.88 -8.70 -9.82
C GLU A 130 -6.05 -7.44 -8.98
N MET A 131 -5.38 -7.39 -7.82
CA MET A 131 -5.45 -6.27 -6.89
C MET A 131 -4.06 -5.81 -6.49
N VAL A 132 -3.55 -4.80 -7.20
CA VAL A 132 -2.23 -4.22 -6.95
C VAL A 132 -2.18 -3.73 -5.51
N PRO A 133 -1.23 -4.23 -4.69
CA PRO A 133 -1.09 -3.88 -3.28
C PRO A 133 -0.92 -2.38 -3.01
N GLN A 134 -1.17 -2.01 -1.76
CA GLN A 134 -0.71 -0.71 -1.26
C GLN A 134 0.82 -0.71 -1.23
N VAL A 135 1.43 0.45 -1.55
CA VAL A 135 2.86 0.70 -1.37
C VAL A 135 3.32 0.19 0.00
N ALA A 136 4.36 -0.64 0.00
CA ALA A 136 4.97 -1.27 1.16
C ALA A 136 4.03 -2.16 2.01
N GLN A 137 2.89 -2.61 1.47
CA GLN A 137 2.02 -3.55 2.19
C GLN A 137 2.75 -4.86 2.50
N GLY A 138 2.56 -5.39 3.71
CA GLY A 138 3.23 -6.59 4.19
C GLY A 138 4.58 -6.31 4.86
N ALA A 139 5.24 -5.19 4.57
CA ALA A 139 6.51 -4.83 5.19
C ALA A 139 6.31 -4.14 6.55
N LEU A 140 7.24 -4.39 7.47
CA LEU A 140 7.47 -3.54 8.63
C LEU A 140 8.55 -2.50 8.29
N ALA A 141 8.49 -1.37 8.96
CA ALA A 141 9.48 -0.30 8.87
C ALA A 141 9.89 0.09 10.28
N ILE A 142 11.19 0.06 10.56
CA ILE A 142 11.73 0.43 11.86
C ILE A 142 12.43 1.78 11.74
N GLU A 143 11.94 2.78 12.49
CA GLU A 143 12.55 4.11 12.55
C GLU A 143 13.35 4.28 13.86
N CYS A 144 14.46 5.00 13.81
CA CYS A 144 15.20 5.51 14.97
C CYS A 144 15.65 6.95 14.70
N ARG A 145 16.31 7.60 15.67
CA ARG A 145 16.92 8.91 15.42
C ARG A 145 18.03 8.78 14.38
N ALA A 146 18.15 9.78 13.51
CA ALA A 146 19.14 9.79 12.43
C ALA A 146 20.60 9.87 12.93
N ASP A 147 20.82 10.39 14.14
CA ASP A 147 22.12 10.52 14.79
C ASP A 147 22.45 9.36 15.77
N ASP A 148 21.54 8.39 15.95
CA ASP A 148 21.72 7.25 16.85
C ASP A 148 22.31 6.04 16.12
N SER A 149 23.62 6.11 15.85
CA SER A 149 24.33 5.05 15.14
C SER A 149 24.33 3.73 15.91
N ALA A 150 24.34 3.76 17.24
CA ALA A 150 24.34 2.55 18.07
C ALA A 150 23.03 1.75 17.90
N THR A 151 21.88 2.44 17.90
CA THR A 151 20.59 1.80 17.63
C THR A 151 20.52 1.30 16.20
N ALA A 152 20.98 2.09 15.23
CA ALA A 152 21.01 1.67 13.82
C ALA A 152 21.86 0.41 13.58
N GLU A 153 23.02 0.29 14.25
CA GLU A 153 23.88 -0.90 14.18
C GLU A 153 23.19 -2.16 14.70
N ILE A 154 22.44 -2.06 15.80
CA ILE A 154 21.64 -3.18 16.33
C ILE A 154 20.55 -3.56 15.33
N LEU A 155 19.87 -2.58 14.74
CA LEU A 155 18.77 -2.79 13.80
C LEU A 155 19.20 -3.39 12.46
N ALA A 156 20.48 -3.30 12.10
CA ALA A 156 21.04 -3.98 10.94
C ALA A 156 20.91 -5.52 11.04
N ALA A 157 20.81 -6.07 12.26
CA ALA A 157 20.65 -7.52 12.47
C ALA A 157 19.29 -8.07 12.00
N VAL A 158 18.28 -7.20 11.84
CA VAL A 158 16.94 -7.58 11.35
C VAL A 158 16.61 -6.98 9.98
N GLU A 159 17.57 -6.36 9.32
CA GLU A 159 17.42 -5.82 7.97
C GLU A 159 17.33 -6.97 6.95
N HIS A 160 16.40 -6.84 6.00
CA HIS A 160 16.27 -7.77 4.89
C HIS A 160 16.43 -7.01 3.58
N ALA A 161 17.65 -6.99 3.04
CA ALA A 161 18.02 -6.22 1.85
C ALA A 161 17.07 -6.42 0.64
N PRO A 162 16.57 -7.64 0.31
CA PRO A 162 15.58 -7.80 -0.75
C PRO A 162 14.23 -7.13 -0.45
N SER A 163 13.79 -7.07 0.81
CA SER A 163 12.59 -6.30 1.20
C SER A 163 12.84 -4.81 1.10
N ARG A 164 13.97 -4.35 1.64
CA ARG A 164 14.39 -2.94 1.60
C ARG A 164 14.39 -2.38 0.18
N LEU A 165 15.05 -3.07 -0.75
CA LEU A 165 15.14 -2.66 -2.14
C LEU A 165 13.76 -2.44 -2.78
N ARG A 166 12.83 -3.37 -2.54
CA ARG A 166 11.46 -3.32 -3.08
C ARG A 166 10.64 -2.21 -2.42
N VAL A 167 10.73 -2.08 -1.10
CA VAL A 167 10.03 -1.05 -0.34
C VAL A 167 10.50 0.36 -0.73
N ASP A 168 11.81 0.57 -0.90
CA ASP A 168 12.36 1.87 -1.30
C ASP A 168 11.88 2.28 -2.70
N ALA A 169 11.83 1.35 -3.65
CA ALA A 169 11.29 1.62 -4.98
C ALA A 169 9.79 1.93 -4.96
N GLU A 170 8.99 1.14 -4.22
CA GLU A 170 7.55 1.42 -4.05
C GLU A 170 7.30 2.78 -3.37
N ARG A 171 8.16 3.17 -2.41
CA ARG A 171 8.10 4.49 -1.76
C ARG A 171 8.49 5.62 -2.71
N ALA A 172 9.50 5.43 -3.55
CA ALA A 172 9.88 6.40 -4.58
C ALA A 172 8.75 6.65 -5.59
N PHE A 173 8.08 5.58 -6.04
CA PHE A 173 6.85 5.68 -6.84
C PHE A 173 5.81 6.56 -6.15
N LEU A 174 5.52 6.32 -4.86
CA LEU A 174 4.52 7.10 -4.11
C LEU A 174 4.95 8.56 -3.91
N ALA A 175 6.23 8.80 -3.63
CA ALA A 175 6.78 10.15 -3.51
C ALA A 175 6.60 10.92 -4.82
N ARG A 176 6.86 10.26 -5.96
CA ARG A 176 6.73 10.86 -7.28
C ARG A 176 5.30 11.24 -7.65
N LEU A 177 4.32 10.47 -7.20
CA LEU A 177 2.88 10.81 -7.33
C LEU A 177 2.46 12.03 -6.49
N GLY A 178 3.37 12.70 -5.79
CA GLY A 178 3.10 13.86 -4.94
C GLY A 178 2.92 13.52 -3.46
N GLY A 179 3.21 12.28 -3.05
CA GLY A 179 3.23 11.85 -1.66
C GLY A 179 1.88 11.84 -0.93
N SER A 180 0.82 12.40 -1.51
CA SER A 180 -0.51 12.46 -0.91
C SER A 180 -1.27 11.15 -1.15
N CYS A 181 -1.69 10.53 -0.05
CA CYS A 181 -2.40 9.24 -0.02
C CYS A 181 -3.87 9.32 -0.48
N ASP A 182 -4.31 10.45 -1.01
CA ASP A 182 -5.70 10.66 -1.44
C ASP A 182 -5.95 10.06 -2.83
N LEU A 183 -4.90 9.94 -3.64
CA LEU A 183 -4.98 9.24 -4.91
C LEU A 183 -5.17 7.73 -4.67
N PRO A 184 -6.15 7.09 -5.33
CA PRO A 184 -6.29 5.63 -5.37
C PRO A 184 -5.10 4.96 -6.09
N ALA A 185 -3.95 4.92 -5.44
CA ALA A 185 -2.70 4.41 -6.00
C ALA A 185 -2.21 3.16 -5.26
N GLY A 186 -1.51 2.29 -5.99
CA GLY A 186 -0.84 1.11 -5.46
C GLY A 186 0.42 0.81 -6.25
N ALA A 187 1.40 0.18 -5.60
CA ALA A 187 2.60 -0.29 -6.27
C ALA A 187 3.13 -1.54 -5.57
N HIS A 188 3.68 -2.45 -6.37
CA HIS A 188 4.33 -3.64 -5.88
C HIS A 188 5.56 -3.97 -6.73
N ALA A 189 6.69 -4.16 -6.05
CA ALA A 189 7.92 -4.67 -6.63
C ALA A 189 8.10 -6.15 -6.26
N GLU A 190 8.49 -6.97 -7.23
CA GLU A 190 8.79 -8.40 -7.06
C GLU A 190 10.03 -8.81 -7.87
N PHE A 191 10.82 -9.74 -7.33
CA PHE A 191 11.95 -10.30 -8.09
C PHE A 191 11.43 -11.30 -9.12
N THR A 192 11.97 -11.22 -10.34
CA THR A 192 11.70 -12.19 -11.41
C THR A 192 12.64 -13.40 -11.28
N ALA A 193 12.37 -14.46 -12.04
CA ALA A 193 13.24 -15.64 -12.08
C ALA A 193 14.62 -15.33 -12.68
N GLU A 194 14.70 -14.28 -13.49
CA GLU A 194 15.89 -13.79 -14.19
C GLU A 194 16.75 -12.85 -13.33
N GLY A 195 16.34 -12.57 -12.09
CA GLY A 195 17.05 -11.68 -11.16
C GLY A 195 16.84 -10.18 -11.44
N THR A 196 15.89 -9.82 -12.31
CA THR A 196 15.37 -8.46 -12.43
C THR A 196 14.27 -8.22 -11.39
N VAL A 197 13.75 -7.00 -11.33
CA VAL A 197 12.60 -6.64 -10.50
C VAL A 197 11.49 -6.11 -11.39
N ARG A 198 10.31 -6.72 -11.31
CA ARG A 198 9.08 -6.19 -11.90
C ARG A 198 8.43 -5.23 -10.92
N LEU A 199 8.17 -4.00 -11.35
CA LEU A 199 7.39 -3.00 -10.65
C LEU A 199 6.03 -2.90 -11.32
N LEU A 200 4.97 -3.27 -10.62
CA LEU A 200 3.58 -3.10 -11.03
C LEU A 200 2.98 -1.90 -10.30
N GLY A 201 2.39 -0.97 -11.03
CA GLY A 201 1.76 0.23 -10.50
C GLY A 201 0.31 0.35 -10.95
N THR A 202 -0.53 0.91 -10.09
CA THR A 202 -1.90 1.29 -10.43
C THR A 202 -2.23 2.70 -9.93
N LEU A 203 -3.05 3.40 -10.69
CA LEU A 203 -3.57 4.71 -10.35
C LEU A 203 -4.98 4.89 -10.94
N ALA A 204 -5.86 5.49 -10.17
CA ALA A 204 -7.08 6.12 -10.67
C ALA A 204 -7.07 7.61 -10.29
N PRO A 205 -7.67 8.50 -11.11
CA PRO A 205 -7.68 9.94 -10.83
C PRO A 205 -8.59 10.29 -9.65
N ASP A 206 -9.67 9.51 -9.43
CA ASP A 206 -10.59 9.63 -8.30
C ASP A 206 -11.36 8.31 -8.10
N ALA A 207 -12.40 8.31 -7.26
CA ALA A 207 -13.19 7.12 -6.93
C ALA A 207 -14.08 6.59 -8.07
N ALA A 208 -14.38 7.41 -9.08
CA ALA A 208 -15.21 7.08 -10.24
C ALA A 208 -14.41 6.97 -11.55
N GLY A 209 -13.16 7.41 -11.55
CA GLY A 209 -12.28 7.39 -12.70
C GLY A 209 -11.75 6.01 -13.06
N PRO A 210 -11.27 5.84 -14.31
CA PRO A 210 -10.73 4.58 -14.78
C PRO A 210 -9.47 4.18 -14.02
N VAL A 211 -9.37 2.91 -13.68
CA VAL A 211 -8.16 2.32 -13.09
C VAL A 211 -7.16 2.04 -14.21
N VAL A 212 -6.01 2.69 -14.14
CA VAL A 212 -4.87 2.41 -15.03
C VAL A 212 -3.88 1.51 -14.30
N ARG A 213 -3.33 0.52 -15.01
CA ARG A 213 -2.23 -0.33 -14.55
C ARG A 213 -1.10 -0.30 -15.58
N ARG A 214 0.13 -0.27 -15.09
CA ARG A 214 1.36 -0.33 -15.89
C ARG A 214 2.41 -1.11 -15.12
N SER A 215 3.33 -1.75 -15.84
CA SER A 215 4.47 -2.41 -15.23
C SER A 215 5.74 -2.07 -15.98
N VAL A 216 6.85 -2.10 -15.25
CA VAL A 216 8.20 -1.96 -15.80
C VAL A 216 9.11 -3.00 -15.14
N GLU A 217 10.08 -3.50 -15.89
CA GLU A 217 11.16 -4.30 -15.34
C GLU A 217 12.44 -3.48 -15.27
N SER A 218 13.20 -3.67 -14.18
CA SER A 218 14.50 -3.02 -13.99
C SER A 218 15.49 -3.98 -13.35
N ALA A 219 16.78 -3.69 -13.51
CA ALA A 219 17.80 -4.40 -12.76
C ALA A 219 17.60 -4.17 -11.25
N ALA A 220 17.97 -5.17 -10.43
CA ALA A 220 17.95 -5.09 -8.96
C ALA A 220 19.06 -4.20 -8.37
N VAL A 221 19.23 -3.00 -8.93
CA VAL A 221 20.18 -1.98 -8.52
C VAL A 221 19.40 -0.80 -7.92
N PRO A 222 19.66 -0.38 -6.67
CA PRO A 222 18.84 0.61 -5.97
C PRO A 222 18.50 1.86 -6.79
N SER A 223 19.51 2.53 -7.37
CA SER A 223 19.32 3.75 -8.15
C SER A 223 18.51 3.54 -9.43
N ARG A 224 18.70 2.40 -10.13
CA ARG A 224 17.95 2.07 -11.34
C ARG A 224 16.50 1.71 -11.03
N LEU A 225 16.28 1.04 -9.90
CA LEU A 225 14.95 0.63 -9.49
C LEU A 225 14.11 1.83 -9.02
N VAL A 226 14.72 2.73 -8.25
CA VAL A 226 14.11 4.02 -7.87
C VAL A 226 13.73 4.83 -9.12
N ALA A 227 14.66 5.01 -10.07
CA ALA A 227 14.37 5.74 -11.30
C ALA A 227 13.26 5.07 -12.14
N ALA A 228 13.24 3.74 -12.24
CA ALA A 228 12.17 3.02 -12.93
C ALA A 228 10.80 3.21 -12.23
N ALA A 229 10.78 3.23 -10.90
CA ALA A 229 9.58 3.47 -10.12
C ALA A 229 9.04 4.90 -10.27
N GLU A 230 9.92 5.90 -10.33
CA GLU A 230 9.54 7.30 -10.61
C GLU A 230 8.98 7.46 -12.03
N ASN A 231 9.62 6.87 -13.03
CA ASN A 231 9.13 6.89 -14.42
C ASN A 231 7.76 6.20 -14.54
N LEU A 232 7.56 5.07 -13.84
CA LEU A 232 6.28 4.37 -13.82
C LEU A 232 5.15 5.26 -13.23
N ALA A 233 5.46 6.05 -12.21
CA ALA A 233 4.52 7.01 -11.64
C ALA A 233 4.16 8.10 -12.66
N ASP A 234 5.13 8.65 -13.37
CA ASP A 234 4.91 9.65 -14.42
C ASP A 234 4.07 9.11 -15.58
N ASP A 235 4.36 7.89 -16.02
CA ASP A 235 3.60 7.20 -17.07
C ASP A 235 2.14 6.97 -16.66
N LEU A 236 1.88 6.60 -15.41
CA LEU A 236 0.52 6.46 -14.88
C LEU A 236 -0.20 7.81 -14.78
N LEU A 237 0.50 8.88 -14.36
CA LEU A 237 -0.07 10.24 -14.33
C LEU A 237 -0.42 10.73 -15.73
N ALA A 238 0.40 10.44 -16.74
CA ALA A 238 0.07 10.74 -18.14
C ALA A 238 -1.15 9.93 -18.60
N ALA A 239 -1.13 8.62 -18.42
CA ALA A 239 -2.19 7.73 -18.89
C ALA A 239 -3.55 7.99 -18.21
N THR A 240 -3.57 8.36 -16.93
CA THR A 240 -4.81 8.72 -16.23
C THR A 240 -5.40 10.05 -16.72
N ARG A 241 -4.57 11.03 -17.08
CA ARG A 241 -5.02 12.28 -17.71
C ARG A 241 -5.67 12.01 -19.06
N ASP A 242 -5.05 11.19 -19.89
CA ASP A 242 -5.59 10.82 -21.21
C ASP A 242 -6.91 10.05 -21.09
N ALA A 243 -7.00 9.13 -20.12
CA ALA A 243 -8.19 8.32 -19.88
C ALA A 243 -9.37 9.12 -19.28
N SER A 244 -9.10 10.27 -18.65
CA SER A 244 -10.13 11.14 -18.06
C SER A 244 -10.79 12.07 -19.08
N GLY A 245 -10.29 12.13 -20.33
CA GLY A 245 -10.74 13.06 -21.36
C GLY A 245 -10.41 14.52 -21.04
N PRO A 246 -10.71 15.48 -21.95
CA PRO A 246 -10.55 16.89 -21.64
C PRO A 246 -11.42 17.23 -20.43
N THR A 247 -10.79 17.78 -19.39
CA THR A 247 -11.43 18.30 -18.18
C THR A 247 -12.70 19.02 -18.60
N ARG A 248 -13.86 18.64 -18.05
CA ARG A 248 -15.05 19.50 -18.13
C ARG A 248 -14.72 20.77 -17.37
N GLU A 249 -14.10 21.73 -18.04
CA GLU A 249 -14.02 23.10 -17.59
C GLU A 249 -15.42 23.56 -17.23
N ALA A 250 -15.55 24.03 -16.00
CA ALA A 250 -16.70 24.70 -15.40
C ALA A 250 -17.78 25.13 -16.41
N ALA A 251 -18.81 24.31 -16.57
CA ALA A 251 -20.13 24.77 -16.99
C ALA A 251 -20.75 25.52 -15.80
N GLY A 252 -20.21 26.71 -15.55
CA GLY A 252 -20.70 27.68 -14.58
C GLY A 252 -20.87 29.02 -15.28
N ARG A 253 -21.99 29.17 -15.99
CA ARG A 253 -22.71 30.42 -16.19
C ARG A 253 -24.19 30.15 -16.00
#